data_AF-A0A969HW69-F1
#
_entry.id   AF-A0A969HW69-F1
#
_cell.length_a   1.000
_cell.length_b   1.000
_cell.length_c   1.000
_cell.angle_alpha   90.00
_cell.angle_beta   90.00
_cell.angle_gamma   90.00
#
_symmetry.space_group_name_H-M   'P 1'
#
loop_
_entity.id
_entity.type
_entity.pdbx_description
1 polymer ?
#
loop_
_entity_poly.entity_id
_entity_poly.type
_entity_poly.pdbx_seq_one_letter_code
_entity_poly.pdbx_strand_id
1 'polypeptide(L)'
;DHAGTRTPRAEFGGLKVGEASLLDLNQLHLDWYAWTMQGGAKPKFLEKAVAYYVPGAERWRYVDSLEGVTAAHEPWYLDSKGNATSVFAAGALAPGVVGKGAADSYLYDPRDTSGAALEIRADVDSLTDQSLVLAADGKQLVYHSPPFASATEISGFFRLSAWIAIDQPDTDFGARSTRSRRTARACC
;
A
#
# COMPACT_ATOMS: atom_id res chain seq x y z
N ASP A 1 -16.35 9.77 -7.57
CA ASP A 1 -15.54 10.18 -8.74
C ASP A 1 -14.16 9.55 -8.58
N HIS A 2 -13.65 8.85 -9.59
CA HIS A 2 -12.32 8.23 -9.55
C HIS A 2 -11.31 9.20 -10.16
N ALA A 3 -11.11 10.33 -9.48
CA ALA A 3 -10.30 11.44 -9.97
C ALA A 3 -8.89 10.97 -10.37
N GLY A 4 -8.40 11.48 -11.52
CA GLY A 4 -7.05 11.20 -12.01
C GLY A 4 -6.86 9.88 -12.76
N THR A 5 -7.83 8.96 -12.74
CA THR A 5 -7.70 7.64 -13.42
C THR A 5 -7.72 7.71 -14.94
N ARG A 6 -8.30 8.77 -15.53
CA ARG A 6 -8.43 8.94 -16.99
C ARG A 6 -7.57 10.07 -17.57
N THR A 7 -7.11 10.96 -16.71
CA THR A 7 -6.29 12.12 -17.06
C THR A 7 -5.19 12.22 -15.99
N PRO A 8 -4.14 11.39 -16.10
CA PRO A 8 -3.10 11.34 -15.07
C PRO A 8 -2.43 12.69 -14.94
N ARG A 9 -2.03 13.03 -13.70
CA ARG A 9 -1.29 14.25 -13.36
C ARG A 9 0.04 13.86 -12.75
N ALA A 10 1.03 14.73 -12.90
CA ALA A 10 2.37 14.52 -12.35
C ALA A 10 2.40 14.60 -10.81
N GLU A 11 1.29 15.03 -10.22
CA GLU A 11 1.09 15.10 -8.79
C GLU A 11 -0.26 14.48 -8.42
N PHE A 12 -0.21 13.55 -7.48
CA PHE A 12 -1.39 12.87 -6.95
C PHE A 12 -1.15 12.59 -5.46
N GLY A 13 -2.04 13.10 -4.62
CA GLY A 13 -2.02 12.82 -3.19
C GLY A 13 -0.75 13.22 -2.44
N GLY A 14 -0.19 14.37 -2.76
CA GLY A 14 1.08 14.85 -2.20
C GLY A 14 2.32 14.12 -2.73
N LEU A 15 2.16 13.17 -3.65
CA LEU A 15 3.24 12.52 -4.36
C LEU A 15 3.47 13.15 -5.72
N LYS A 16 4.73 13.34 -6.06
CA LYS A 16 5.17 13.60 -7.43
C LYS A 16 5.56 12.28 -8.08
N VAL A 17 5.04 12.05 -9.27
CA VAL A 17 5.34 10.89 -10.11
C VAL A 17 6.00 11.37 -11.41
N GLY A 18 6.82 10.51 -12.00
CA GLY A 18 7.60 10.83 -13.18
C GLY A 18 6.75 10.97 -14.43
N GLU A 19 7.27 11.68 -15.42
CA GLU A 19 6.61 11.97 -16.70
C GLU A 19 6.10 10.71 -17.42
N ALA A 20 6.78 9.57 -17.23
CA ALA A 20 6.35 8.29 -17.78
C ALA A 20 4.93 7.87 -17.34
N SER A 21 4.41 8.37 -16.21
CA SER A 21 3.04 8.07 -15.75
C SER A 21 1.96 8.86 -16.52
N LEU A 22 2.34 9.90 -17.27
CA LEU A 22 1.43 10.82 -17.96
C LEU A 22 0.99 10.28 -19.32
N LEU A 23 0.30 9.14 -19.30
CA LEU A 23 -0.26 8.54 -20.50
C LEU A 23 -1.50 9.30 -20.97
N ASP A 24 -1.61 9.48 -22.29
CA ASP A 24 -2.90 9.79 -22.90
C ASP A 24 -3.78 8.52 -22.88
N LEU A 25 -4.47 8.31 -21.76
CA LEU A 25 -5.33 7.14 -21.57
C LEU A 25 -6.53 7.17 -22.51
N ASN A 26 -7.01 8.33 -22.94
CA ASN A 26 -8.11 8.40 -23.90
C ASN A 26 -7.65 7.87 -25.26
N GLN A 27 -6.48 8.30 -25.73
CA GLN A 27 -5.90 7.77 -26.96
C GLN A 27 -5.57 6.27 -26.83
N LEU A 28 -4.99 5.85 -25.71
CA LEU A 28 -4.69 4.43 -25.46
C LEU A 28 -5.95 3.55 -25.49
N HIS A 29 -7.06 4.02 -24.92
CA HIS A 29 -8.35 3.32 -25.01
C HIS A 29 -8.86 3.25 -26.45
N LEU A 30 -8.78 4.34 -27.22
CA LEU A 30 -9.17 4.35 -28.63
C LEU A 30 -8.34 3.36 -29.46
N ASP A 31 -7.02 3.36 -29.27
CA ASP A 31 -6.10 2.44 -29.96
C ASP A 31 -6.40 0.98 -29.58
N TRP A 32 -6.73 0.72 -28.32
CA TRP A 32 -7.13 -0.61 -27.86
C TRP A 32 -8.44 -1.08 -28.50
N TYR A 33 -9.45 -0.22 -28.62
CA TYR A 33 -10.70 -0.56 -29.31
C TYR A 33 -10.47 -0.80 -30.81
N ALA A 34 -9.65 0.04 -31.45
CA ALA A 34 -9.27 -0.16 -32.85
C ALA A 34 -8.61 -1.53 -33.06
N TRP A 35 -7.66 -1.90 -32.19
CA TRP A 35 -6.99 -3.20 -32.22
C TRP A 35 -7.94 -4.38 -32.03
N THR A 36 -8.77 -4.35 -30.98
CA THR A 36 -9.56 -5.51 -30.55
C THR A 36 -10.89 -5.66 -31.29
N MET A 37 -11.45 -4.58 -31.83
CA MET A 37 -12.78 -4.57 -32.43
C MET A 37 -12.82 -4.17 -33.90
N GLN A 38 -11.76 -3.54 -34.42
CA GLN A 38 -11.75 -2.97 -35.79
C GLN A 38 -10.59 -3.50 -36.66
N GLY A 39 -9.83 -4.48 -36.17
CA GLY A 39 -8.70 -5.07 -36.92
C GLY A 39 -7.48 -4.16 -37.02
N GLY A 40 -7.39 -3.12 -36.17
CA GLY A 40 -6.23 -2.24 -36.08
C GLY A 40 -4.99 -2.92 -35.49
N ALA A 41 -3.87 -2.20 -35.46
CA ALA A 41 -2.63 -2.71 -34.87
C ALA A 41 -2.65 -2.60 -33.34
N LYS A 42 -1.97 -3.53 -32.65
CA LYS A 42 -1.79 -3.48 -31.19
C LYS A 42 -1.07 -2.18 -30.78
N PRO A 43 -1.56 -1.43 -29.77
CA PRO A 43 -0.88 -0.23 -29.27
C PRO A 43 0.53 -0.57 -28.79
N LYS A 44 1.54 0.22 -29.21
CA LYS A 44 2.95 -0.01 -28.84
C LYS A 44 3.19 -0.01 -27.33
N PHE A 45 2.43 0.79 -26.59
CA PHE A 45 2.51 0.87 -25.13
C PHE A 45 2.20 -0.48 -24.46
N LEU A 46 1.34 -1.31 -25.06
CA LEU A 46 0.95 -2.61 -24.51
C LEU A 46 1.98 -3.67 -24.92
N GLU A 47 3.21 -3.57 -24.41
CA GLU A 47 4.28 -4.53 -24.71
C GLU A 47 3.86 -5.96 -24.32
N LYS A 48 3.24 -6.11 -23.14
CA LYS A 48 2.64 -7.37 -22.65
C LYS A 48 1.19 -7.18 -22.20
N ALA A 49 0.58 -8.23 -21.66
CA ALA A 49 -0.84 -8.21 -21.24
C ALA A 49 -1.07 -7.33 -20.01
N VAL A 50 -0.09 -7.23 -19.11
CA VAL A 50 -0.16 -6.38 -17.92
C VAL A 50 0.94 -5.34 -17.98
N ALA A 51 0.57 -4.08 -17.85
CA ALA A 51 1.47 -2.96 -17.63
C ALA A 51 1.23 -2.40 -16.23
N TYR A 52 2.28 -2.27 -15.42
CA TYR A 52 2.18 -1.67 -14.09
C TYR A 52 3.29 -0.63 -13.90
N TYR A 53 2.93 0.47 -13.26
CA TYR A 53 3.85 1.55 -12.96
C TYR A 53 4.55 1.28 -11.63
N VAL A 54 5.86 1.52 -11.56
CA VAL A 54 6.65 1.37 -10.33
C VAL A 54 7.06 2.76 -9.82
N PRO A 55 6.33 3.32 -8.84
CA PRO A 55 6.71 4.57 -8.18
C PRO A 55 8.09 4.43 -7.50
N GLY A 56 8.87 5.50 -7.50
CA GLY A 56 10.26 5.53 -7.05
C GLY A 56 11.28 5.13 -8.10
N ALA A 57 10.95 4.13 -8.95
CA ALA A 57 11.73 3.82 -10.15
C ALA A 57 11.25 4.62 -11.38
N GLU A 58 10.07 5.21 -11.29
CA GLU A 58 9.44 6.10 -12.27
C GLU A 58 9.35 5.49 -13.69
N ARG A 59 9.05 4.20 -13.76
CA ARG A 59 9.02 3.42 -15.02
C ARG A 59 7.86 2.43 -15.06
N TRP A 60 7.43 2.12 -16.28
CA TRP A 60 6.51 1.01 -16.54
C TRP A 60 7.27 -0.32 -16.55
N ARG A 61 6.59 -1.36 -16.08
CA ARG A 61 7.00 -2.76 -16.20
C ARG A 61 5.89 -3.54 -16.86
N TYR A 62 6.28 -4.61 -17.54
CA TYR A 62 5.38 -5.42 -18.34
C TYR A 62 5.54 -6.89 -17.98
N VAL A 63 4.42 -7.59 -17.80
CA VAL A 63 4.38 -9.04 -17.58
C VAL A 63 3.22 -9.67 -18.35
N ASP A 64 3.32 -10.98 -18.59
CA ASP A 64 2.36 -11.70 -19.43
C ASP A 64 1.05 -12.02 -18.70
N SER A 65 1.07 -11.98 -17.36
CA SER A 65 -0.12 -12.19 -16.51
C SER A 65 0.07 -11.57 -15.13
N LEU A 66 -1.00 -11.48 -14.32
CA LEU A 66 -0.93 -10.96 -12.95
C LEU A 66 -0.05 -11.84 -12.05
N GLU A 67 -0.04 -13.16 -12.27
CA GLU A 67 0.86 -14.10 -11.58
C GLU A 67 2.33 -13.77 -11.81
N GLY A 68 2.65 -13.18 -12.98
CA GLY A 68 3.99 -12.70 -13.30
C GLY A 68 4.44 -11.52 -12.42
N VAL A 69 3.51 -10.72 -11.89
CA VAL A 69 3.82 -9.67 -10.90
C VAL A 69 4.20 -10.28 -9.55
N THR A 70 3.58 -11.41 -9.19
CA THR A 70 3.72 -12.07 -7.88
C THR A 70 4.53 -13.37 -7.92
N ALA A 71 5.39 -13.54 -8.92
CA ALA A 71 6.12 -14.79 -9.14
C ALA A 71 7.09 -15.13 -7.99
N ALA A 72 7.56 -14.13 -7.25
CA ALA A 72 8.33 -14.28 -6.03
C ALA A 72 7.54 -13.74 -4.85
N HIS A 73 7.51 -14.50 -3.75
CA HIS A 73 6.98 -14.06 -2.47
C HIS A 73 7.95 -14.45 -1.36
N GLU A 74 8.07 -13.58 -0.37
CA GLU A 74 8.88 -13.80 0.82
C GLU A 74 7.98 -13.55 2.04
N PRO A 75 7.87 -14.51 2.97
CA PRO A 75 7.12 -14.27 4.20
C PRO A 75 7.92 -13.34 5.12
N TRP A 76 7.24 -12.33 5.63
CA TRP A 76 7.72 -11.45 6.69
C TRP A 76 6.87 -11.68 7.93
N TYR A 77 7.51 -11.70 9.09
CA TYR A 77 6.88 -12.10 10.35
C TYR A 77 6.77 -10.92 11.30
N LEU A 78 5.67 -10.88 12.04
CA LEU A 78 5.40 -9.93 13.10
C LEU A 78 6.02 -10.46 14.40
N ASP A 79 6.79 -9.63 15.10
CA ASP A 79 7.39 -9.97 16.39
C ASP A 79 7.40 -8.75 17.32
N SER A 80 7.20 -8.97 18.61
CA SER A 80 7.19 -7.90 19.61
C SER A 80 7.34 -8.45 21.03
N LYS A 81 7.41 -7.53 22.00
CA LYS A 81 7.38 -7.85 23.44
C LYS A 81 5.96 -7.74 24.03
N GLY A 82 4.92 -7.79 23.20
CA GLY A 82 3.51 -7.69 23.60
C GLY A 82 3.02 -6.26 23.81
N ASN A 83 3.68 -5.28 23.18
CA ASN A 83 3.40 -3.87 23.35
C ASN A 83 3.52 -3.06 22.05
N ALA A 84 3.27 -3.68 20.89
CA ALA A 84 3.36 -3.07 19.56
C ALA A 84 2.23 -2.05 19.27
N THR A 85 1.79 -1.25 20.24
CA THR A 85 0.55 -0.47 20.16
C THR A 85 0.72 0.96 19.64
N SER A 86 1.94 1.34 19.26
CA SER A 86 2.23 2.68 18.74
C SER A 86 3.42 2.72 17.79
N VAL A 87 3.54 3.82 17.05
CA VAL A 87 4.72 4.10 16.21
C VAL A 87 6.01 4.14 17.03
N PHE A 88 5.96 4.61 18.28
CA PHE A 88 7.13 4.72 19.16
C PHE A 88 7.44 3.44 19.94
N ALA A 89 6.48 2.51 20.03
CA ALA A 89 6.62 1.21 20.65
C ALA A 89 6.43 0.06 19.61
N ALA A 90 6.70 0.33 18.33
CA ALA A 90 6.41 -0.60 17.26
C ALA A 90 7.13 -1.94 17.44
N GLY A 91 6.45 -3.03 17.05
CA GLY A 91 7.08 -4.33 16.87
C GLY A 91 7.98 -4.38 15.64
N ALA A 92 8.62 -5.52 15.43
CA ALA A 92 9.44 -5.80 14.26
C ALA A 92 8.62 -6.53 13.18
N LEU A 93 8.87 -6.15 11.92
CA LEU A 93 8.45 -6.87 10.72
C LEU A 93 9.71 -7.29 9.97
N ALA A 94 10.05 -8.58 9.94
CA ALA A 94 11.30 -9.05 9.35
C ALA A 94 11.16 -10.40 8.64
N PRO A 95 11.97 -10.69 7.61
CA PRO A 95 12.04 -12.03 7.03
C PRO A 95 12.76 -13.01 7.98
N GLY A 96 12.46 -14.30 7.88
CA GLY A 96 13.19 -15.35 8.61
C GLY A 96 12.44 -15.99 9.78
N VAL A 97 13.14 -16.38 10.85
CA VAL A 97 12.56 -17.23 11.91
C VAL A 97 11.62 -16.40 12.81
N VAL A 98 10.40 -16.91 13.01
CA VAL A 98 9.41 -16.39 13.96
C VAL A 98 10.04 -16.31 15.35
N GLY A 99 10.09 -15.10 15.92
CA GLY A 99 10.52 -14.91 17.32
C GLY A 99 9.60 -15.65 18.30
N LYS A 100 10.06 -15.83 19.54
CA LYS A 100 9.18 -16.25 20.67
C LYS A 100 8.39 -15.03 21.21
N GLY A 101 7.94 -14.16 20.31
CA GLY A 101 7.24 -12.93 20.65
C GLY A 101 6.02 -13.20 21.53
N ALA A 102 5.63 -12.20 22.31
CA ALA A 102 4.37 -12.25 23.04
C ALA A 102 3.22 -11.82 22.12
N ALA A 103 2.01 -12.27 22.42
CA ALA A 103 0.83 -11.75 21.76
C ALA A 103 0.69 -10.25 22.06
N ASP A 104 0.43 -9.46 21.02
CA ASP A 104 0.06 -8.06 21.15
C ASP A 104 -1.46 -7.93 21.35
N SER A 105 -1.87 -6.86 22.04
CA SER A 105 -3.27 -6.55 22.30
C SER A 105 -3.52 -5.06 22.23
N TYR A 106 -4.71 -4.66 21.77
CA TYR A 106 -5.21 -3.30 21.85
C TYR A 106 -6.69 -3.33 22.19
N LEU A 107 -7.22 -2.20 22.68
CA LEU A 107 -8.65 -2.06 22.93
C LEU A 107 -9.29 -1.34 21.74
N TYR A 108 -10.28 -1.98 21.14
CA TYR A 108 -11.19 -1.34 20.19
C TYR A 108 -12.48 -0.95 20.91
N ASP A 109 -12.70 0.36 21.13
CA ASP A 109 -13.97 0.88 21.63
C ASP A 109 -14.80 1.40 20.44
N PRO A 110 -15.91 0.75 20.04
CA PRO A 110 -16.73 1.20 18.92
C PRO A 110 -17.40 2.56 19.16
N ARG A 111 -17.40 3.07 20.39
CA ARG A 111 -17.91 4.41 20.72
C ARG A 111 -16.84 5.49 20.59
N ASP A 112 -15.58 5.11 20.42
CA ASP A 112 -14.50 6.05 20.19
C ASP A 112 -14.51 6.54 18.73
N THR A 113 -15.02 7.76 18.53
CA THR A 113 -15.13 8.40 17.23
C THR A 113 -13.97 9.35 16.92
N SER A 114 -12.92 9.38 17.74
CA SER A 114 -11.78 10.30 17.56
C SER A 114 -11.07 10.12 16.22
N GLY A 115 -10.95 8.87 15.74
CA GLY A 115 -10.43 8.57 14.41
C GLY A 115 -11.29 9.16 13.30
N ALA A 116 -12.60 8.94 13.33
CA ALA A 116 -13.54 9.48 12.33
C ALA A 116 -13.53 11.02 12.30
N ALA A 117 -13.44 11.67 13.47
CA ALA A 117 -13.34 13.13 13.54
C ALA A 117 -12.05 13.67 12.89
N LEU A 118 -10.96 12.90 12.96
CA LEU A 118 -9.71 13.23 12.29
C LEU A 118 -9.79 12.94 10.78
N GLU A 119 -10.42 11.84 10.36
CA GLU A 119 -10.64 11.51 8.94
C GLU A 119 -11.44 12.58 8.20
N ILE A 120 -12.44 13.19 8.84
CA ILE A 120 -13.20 14.32 8.26
C ILE A 120 -12.30 15.52 7.96
N ARG A 121 -11.22 15.71 8.74
CA ARG A 121 -10.27 16.82 8.59
C ARG A 121 -9.05 16.44 7.76
N ALA A 122 -8.80 15.14 7.61
CA ALA A 122 -7.70 14.64 6.82
C ALA A 122 -7.95 15.01 5.35
N ASP A 123 -6.90 15.48 4.69
CA ASP A 123 -6.93 15.60 3.24
C ASP A 123 -7.06 14.19 2.67
N VAL A 124 -8.25 13.85 2.17
CA VAL A 124 -8.57 12.53 1.63
C VAL A 124 -7.68 12.14 0.45
N ASP A 125 -7.07 13.13 -0.20
CA ASP A 125 -6.13 12.89 -1.28
C ASP A 125 -4.71 12.66 -0.74
N SER A 126 -4.34 13.05 0.49
CA SER A 126 -2.95 12.98 0.96
C SER A 126 -2.49 11.56 1.30
N LEU A 127 -1.69 10.98 0.40
CA LEU A 127 -0.99 9.70 0.60
C LEU A 127 0.24 9.84 1.51
N THR A 128 0.62 11.05 1.92
CA THR A 128 1.88 11.30 2.66
C THR A 128 1.67 11.71 4.12
N ASP A 129 0.43 11.66 4.60
CA ASP A 129 0.06 12.03 5.96
C ASP A 129 -0.12 10.79 6.85
N GLN A 130 0.60 10.75 7.97
CA GLN A 130 0.48 9.70 8.99
C GLN A 130 -0.30 10.14 10.23
N SER A 131 -0.94 11.31 10.22
CA SER A 131 -1.67 11.84 11.38
C SER A 131 -2.69 10.85 11.94
N LEU A 132 -3.41 10.11 11.07
CA LEU A 132 -4.34 9.07 11.49
C LEU A 132 -3.65 7.88 12.17
N VAL A 133 -2.50 7.45 11.64
CA VAL A 133 -1.69 6.38 12.25
C VAL A 133 -1.18 6.83 13.63
N LEU A 134 -0.71 8.07 13.75
CA LEU A 134 -0.23 8.61 15.02
C LEU A 134 -1.36 8.81 16.05
N ALA A 135 -2.55 9.24 15.61
CA ALA A 135 -3.70 9.46 16.49
C ALA A 135 -4.34 8.15 17.00
N ALA A 136 -4.09 7.03 16.33
CA ALA A 136 -4.55 5.70 16.74
C ALA A 136 -3.62 5.02 17.77
N ASP A 137 -2.76 5.78 18.45
CA ASP A 137 -1.92 5.32 19.57
C ASP A 137 -2.74 4.52 20.59
N GLY A 138 -2.29 3.31 20.92
CA GLY A 138 -2.99 2.40 21.83
C GLY A 138 -4.21 1.68 21.25
N LYS A 139 -4.64 2.01 20.02
CA LYS A 139 -5.87 1.51 19.38
C LYS A 139 -5.60 0.67 18.12
N GLN A 140 -4.34 0.42 17.80
CA GLN A 140 -3.90 -0.39 16.67
C GLN A 140 -2.58 -1.09 17.02
N LEU A 141 -2.16 -2.01 16.16
CA LEU A 141 -0.83 -2.61 16.23
C LEU A 141 0.07 -2.07 15.10
N VAL A 142 1.31 -1.72 15.43
CA VAL A 142 2.29 -1.14 14.51
C VAL A 142 3.56 -1.97 14.51
N TYR A 143 4.02 -2.35 13.32
CA TYR A 143 5.26 -3.10 13.12
C TYR A 143 6.12 -2.43 12.05
N HIS A 144 7.42 -2.32 12.31
CA HIS A 144 8.38 -1.72 11.39
C HIS A 144 9.40 -2.74 10.90
N SER A 145 9.73 -2.66 9.61
CA SER A 145 10.95 -3.28 9.12
C SER A 145 12.18 -2.47 9.52
N PRO A 146 13.37 -3.10 9.53
CA PRO A 146 14.60 -2.35 9.38
C PRO A 146 14.54 -1.48 8.10
N PRO A 147 15.28 -0.35 8.06
CA PRO A 147 15.46 0.39 6.82
C PRO A 147 16.05 -0.51 5.73
N PHE A 148 15.46 -0.49 4.54
CA PHE A 148 16.02 -1.20 3.40
C PHE A 148 17.42 -0.64 3.04
N ALA A 149 18.38 -1.54 2.79
CA ALA A 149 19.76 -1.19 2.47
C ALA A 149 19.90 -0.55 1.07
N SER A 150 18.97 -0.85 0.17
CA SER A 150 18.90 -0.32 -1.18
C SER A 150 17.44 -0.06 -1.56
N ALA A 151 17.22 0.56 -2.72
CA ALA A 151 15.87 0.64 -3.28
C ALA A 151 15.31 -0.77 -3.50
N THR A 152 14.13 -1.03 -2.92
CA THR A 152 13.45 -2.32 -2.99
C THR A 152 12.08 -2.12 -3.62
N GLU A 153 11.82 -2.78 -4.75
CA GLU A 153 10.50 -2.85 -5.36
C GLU A 153 9.70 -3.92 -4.62
N ILE A 154 8.56 -3.52 -4.05
CA ILE A 154 7.55 -4.44 -3.52
C ILE A 154 6.30 -4.21 -4.36
N SER A 155 5.94 -5.20 -5.17
CA SER A 155 4.82 -5.11 -6.12
C SER A 155 4.10 -6.44 -6.16
N GLY A 156 2.77 -6.39 -6.15
CA GLY A 156 1.95 -7.59 -6.13
C GLY A 156 0.78 -7.51 -5.17
N PHE A 157 0.30 -8.69 -4.77
CA PHE A 157 -0.80 -8.84 -3.84
C PHE A 157 -0.25 -9.11 -2.43
N PHE A 158 -0.61 -8.25 -1.48
CA PHE A 158 -0.23 -8.41 -0.08
C PHE A 158 -1.20 -9.36 0.62
N ARG A 159 -0.66 -10.30 1.40
CA ARG A 159 -1.44 -11.23 2.22
C ARG A 159 -0.96 -11.19 3.65
N LEU A 160 -1.90 -11.01 4.59
CA LEU A 160 -1.68 -11.20 6.01
C LEU A 160 -2.19 -12.59 6.42
N SER A 161 -1.42 -13.31 7.23
CA SER A 161 -1.87 -14.50 7.95
C SER A 161 -1.57 -14.28 9.43
N ALA A 162 -2.61 -14.31 10.27
CA ALA A 162 -2.52 -13.98 11.69
C ALA A 162 -3.37 -14.94 12.51
N TRP A 163 -2.93 -15.17 13.75
CA TRP A 163 -3.71 -15.84 14.79
C TRP A 163 -4.26 -14.77 15.70
N ILE A 164 -5.58 -14.72 15.81
CA ILE A 164 -6.31 -13.63 16.46
C ILE A 164 -7.24 -14.23 17.50
N ALA A 165 -7.28 -13.60 18.67
CA ALA A 165 -8.26 -13.87 19.70
C ALA A 165 -9.07 -12.60 19.95
N ILE A 166 -10.38 -12.75 20.16
CA ILE A 166 -11.30 -11.66 20.48
C ILE A 166 -12.08 -12.01 21.75
N ASP A 167 -12.46 -10.99 22.51
CA ASP A 167 -13.32 -11.12 23.68
C ASP A 167 -14.79 -10.79 23.39
N GLN A 168 -15.09 -10.37 22.16
CA GLN A 168 -16.43 -10.13 21.63
C GLN A 168 -16.87 -11.26 20.69
N PRO A 169 -18.17 -11.43 20.43
CA PRO A 169 -18.66 -12.42 19.46
C PRO A 169 -18.23 -12.14 18.01
N ASP A 170 -18.00 -10.87 17.66
CA ASP A 170 -17.65 -10.44 16.30
C ASP A 170 -16.94 -9.08 16.30
N THR A 171 -16.06 -8.85 15.32
CA THR A 171 -15.36 -7.57 15.09
C THR A 171 -14.65 -7.54 13.73
N ASP A 172 -14.29 -6.35 13.26
CA ASP A 172 -13.55 -6.12 12.02
C ASP A 172 -12.04 -5.97 12.26
N PHE A 173 -11.24 -6.47 11.31
CA PHE A 173 -9.79 -6.28 11.29
C PHE A 173 -9.34 -5.61 9.99
N GLY A 174 -8.58 -4.52 10.12
CA GLY A 174 -7.92 -3.85 9.01
C GLY A 174 -6.41 -4.08 9.05
N ALA A 175 -5.80 -4.30 7.89
CA ALA A 175 -4.34 -4.33 7.72
C ALA A 175 -3.93 -3.32 6.66
N ARG A 176 -2.93 -2.49 6.98
CA ARG A 176 -2.42 -1.45 6.08
C ARG A 176 -0.90 -1.50 6.05
N SER A 177 -0.33 -1.55 4.86
CA SER A 177 1.09 -1.29 4.64
C SER A 177 1.32 0.20 4.42
N THR A 178 2.38 0.75 4.99
CA THR A 178 2.83 2.12 4.68
C THR A 178 4.34 2.12 4.48
N ARG A 179 4.82 2.97 3.59
CA ARG A 179 6.24 3.23 3.33
C ARG A 179 6.72 4.40 4.17
N SER A 180 7.53 4.17 5.20
CA SER A 180 8.21 5.25 5.91
C SER A 180 9.38 5.84 5.11
N ARG A 181 9.54 7.18 5.11
CA ARG A 181 10.73 7.86 4.57
C ARG A 181 11.57 8.43 5.72
N ARG A 182 12.87 8.65 5.48
CA ARG A 182 13.80 9.19 6.49
C ARG A 182 13.50 10.63 6.89
N THR A 183 12.90 11.41 6.00
CA THR A 183 12.22 12.65 6.38
C THR A 183 10.86 12.23 6.94
N ALA A 184 10.40 12.81 8.04
CA ALA A 184 9.22 12.39 8.84
C ALA A 184 7.84 12.35 8.11
N ARG A 185 7.83 12.20 6.79
CA ARG A 185 6.69 11.92 5.92
C ARG A 185 6.82 10.49 5.39
N ALA A 186 6.11 9.55 5.98
CA ALA A 186 5.85 8.29 5.32
C ALA A 186 4.76 8.48 4.24
N CYS A 187 4.75 7.59 3.26
CA CYS A 187 3.74 7.49 2.21
C CYS A 187 2.97 6.19 2.38
N CYS A 188 1.65 6.18 2.16
CA CYS A 188 0.86 4.96 2.00
C CYS A 188 1.23 4.24 0.69
#